data_AF-A0AAN6WMT9-F1
#
_entry.id   AF-A0AAN6WMT9-F1
#
_cell.length_a   1.000
_cell.length_b   1.000
_cell.length_c   1.000
_cell.angle_alpha   90.00
_cell.angle_beta   90.00
_cell.angle_gamma   90.00
#
_symmetry.space_group_name_H-M   'P 1'
#
loop_
_entity.id
_entity.type
_entity.pdbx_description
1 polymer ?
#
loop_
_entity_poly.entity_id
_entity_poly.type
_entity_poly.pdbx_seq_one_letter_code
_entity_poly.pdbx_strand_id
1 'polypeptide(L)'
;MEFKISIHLSKRRKVYSHDQRYLDAAPWGIDARYAWTKAGGEGDNFQLDHEVLAAANITPINDAPIGSSWKDHGTAVPGELFMRGGTAKGVGIIPKARGFVAYTGENYLQGLAEAVDKMDLGDIILIEMQQVTPALLPLEIDNSCFDLLLLANRKGITVIEPAGNGGQNLEHPIRLSDGTYRDVLNPDSPHFRDSGAIMVGGSTKDIPHYQRIETSWTGSNYGNRVDTYGWYEGIFTASSRDPSGYQNCFGGTSGASQVVAGVAAIMQSITYKSTRGMKLSPRQVRKIITQGGTPTEDPNVDRIGVMPNLRAILDGQVDSNRPSNVSWRV
;
A
#
# COMPACT_ATOMS: atom_id res chain seq x y z
N MET A 1 -12.07 -56.98 29.18
CA MET A 1 -13.16 -56.24 28.52
C MET A 1 -12.69 -54.80 28.44
N GLU A 2 -12.05 -54.43 27.33
CA GLU A 2 -11.50 -53.08 27.15
C GLU A 2 -12.52 -52.21 26.43
N PHE A 3 -12.92 -51.11 27.07
CA PHE A 3 -13.70 -50.06 26.41
C PHE A 3 -12.75 -49.09 25.71
N LYS A 4 -13.00 -48.80 24.43
CA LYS A 4 -12.29 -47.77 23.66
C LYS A 4 -13.21 -46.57 23.45
N ILE A 5 -12.75 -45.38 23.83
CA ILE A 5 -13.38 -44.10 23.51
C ILE A 5 -12.74 -43.59 22.21
N SER A 6 -13.58 -43.27 21.21
CA SER A 6 -13.15 -42.55 20.01
C SER A 6 -13.56 -41.08 20.15
N ILE A 7 -12.58 -40.17 20.20
CA ILE A 7 -12.81 -38.73 20.18
C ILE A 7 -12.68 -38.27 18.74
N HIS A 8 -13.81 -37.90 18.12
CA HIS A 8 -13.81 -37.25 16.81
C HIS A 8 -13.63 -35.75 16.99
N LEU A 9 -12.39 -35.27 16.86
CA LEU A 9 -12.12 -33.83 16.78
C LEU A 9 -12.45 -33.36 15.36
N SER A 10 -13.61 -32.72 15.18
CA SER A 10 -13.88 -31.98 13.96
C SER A 10 -12.86 -30.83 13.87
N LYS A 11 -11.94 -30.88 12.91
CA LYS A 11 -11.15 -29.70 12.54
C LYS A 11 -12.16 -28.64 12.08
N ARG A 12 -12.47 -27.63 12.91
CA ARG A 12 -13.09 -26.41 12.42
C ARG A 12 -12.17 -25.86 11.33
N ARG A 13 -12.60 -25.91 10.07
CA ARG A 13 -11.91 -25.19 8.98
C ARG A 13 -11.94 -23.72 9.38
N LYS A 14 -10.78 -23.17 9.78
CA LYS A 14 -10.65 -21.72 10.00
C LYS A 14 -10.90 -21.07 8.63
N VAL A 15 -11.95 -20.27 8.52
CA VAL A 15 -12.29 -19.54 7.30
C VAL A 15 -11.59 -18.18 7.40
N TYR A 16 -10.39 -18.10 6.83
CA TYR A 16 -9.53 -16.92 6.92
C TYR A 16 -10.11 -15.67 6.23
N SER A 17 -11.13 -15.81 5.37
CA SER A 17 -11.77 -14.65 4.74
C SER A 17 -12.46 -13.70 5.74
N HIS A 18 -12.80 -14.18 6.95
CA HIS A 18 -13.35 -13.32 8.02
C HIS A 18 -12.29 -12.43 8.66
N ASP A 19 -11.00 -12.76 8.50
CA ASP A 19 -9.87 -12.01 9.07
C ASP A 19 -9.33 -10.96 8.07
N GLN A 20 -9.95 -10.79 6.89
CA GLN A 20 -9.53 -9.85 5.83
C GLN A 20 -10.54 -8.72 5.60
N ARG A 21 -11.04 -8.09 6.67
CA ARG A 21 -12.09 -7.07 6.54
C ARG A 21 -11.62 -5.77 5.91
N TYR A 22 -10.30 -5.56 5.82
CA TYR A 22 -9.73 -4.50 4.98
C TYR A 22 -10.16 -4.63 3.50
N LEU A 23 -10.58 -5.81 3.03
CA LEU A 23 -11.12 -6.04 1.69
C LEU A 23 -12.63 -5.77 1.57
N ASP A 24 -13.34 -5.71 2.70
CA ASP A 24 -14.79 -5.57 2.75
C ASP A 24 -15.21 -4.12 2.51
N ALA A 25 -16.53 -3.90 2.40
CA ALA A 25 -17.09 -2.58 2.16
C ALA A 25 -16.74 -1.59 3.29
N ALA A 26 -16.65 -0.31 2.91
CA ALA A 26 -16.63 0.79 3.87
C ALA A 26 -17.82 0.69 4.84
N PRO A 27 -17.67 1.08 6.12
CA PRO A 27 -16.45 1.66 6.70
C PRO A 27 -15.32 0.67 7.03
N TRP A 28 -15.54 -0.66 6.98
CA TRP A 28 -14.53 -1.63 7.44
C TRP A 28 -13.26 -1.66 6.59
N GLY A 29 -13.40 -1.55 5.26
CA GLY A 29 -12.29 -1.67 4.34
C GLY A 29 -12.50 -0.85 3.07
N ILE A 30 -11.75 -1.22 2.03
CA ILE A 30 -11.68 -0.47 0.77
C ILE A 30 -12.72 -0.89 -0.29
N ASP A 31 -13.59 -1.86 0.02
CA ASP A 31 -14.54 -2.48 -0.91
C ASP A 31 -13.89 -3.13 -2.15
N ALA A 32 -12.75 -3.82 -1.95
CA ALA A 32 -12.05 -4.55 -3.00
C ALA A 32 -12.94 -5.64 -3.62
N ARG A 33 -13.78 -6.29 -2.80
CA ARG A 33 -14.68 -7.35 -3.27
C ARG A 33 -15.71 -6.84 -4.29
N TYR A 34 -16.22 -5.61 -4.12
CA TYR A 34 -17.04 -4.98 -5.15
C TYR A 34 -16.24 -4.72 -6.42
N ALA A 35 -15.02 -4.18 -6.30
CA ALA A 35 -14.19 -3.88 -7.45
C ALA A 35 -13.86 -5.12 -8.29
N TRP A 36 -13.65 -6.28 -7.66
CA TRP A 36 -13.41 -7.56 -8.35
C TRP A 36 -14.55 -8.01 -9.27
N THR A 37 -15.76 -7.46 -9.11
CA THR A 37 -16.87 -7.70 -10.04
C THR A 37 -16.72 -6.98 -11.39
N LYS A 38 -15.77 -6.05 -11.49
CA LYS A 38 -15.49 -5.26 -12.69
C LYS A 38 -14.30 -5.85 -13.46
N ALA A 39 -14.30 -5.69 -14.78
CA ALA A 39 -13.20 -6.14 -15.62
C ALA A 39 -11.90 -5.37 -15.25
N GLY A 40 -10.85 -6.10 -14.86
CA GLY A 40 -9.60 -5.50 -14.38
C GLY A 40 -9.55 -5.36 -12.86
N GLY A 41 -10.65 -5.59 -12.15
CA GLY A 41 -10.74 -5.36 -10.71
C GLY A 41 -9.83 -6.24 -9.87
N GLU A 42 -9.40 -7.38 -10.38
CA GLU A 42 -8.43 -8.27 -9.70
C GLU A 42 -6.97 -8.00 -10.08
N GLY A 43 -6.70 -6.96 -10.88
CA GLY A 43 -5.35 -6.53 -11.27
C GLY A 43 -4.71 -7.30 -12.44
N ASP A 44 -5.48 -8.03 -13.25
CA ASP A 44 -4.96 -8.98 -14.25
C ASP A 44 -4.19 -8.36 -15.45
N ASN A 45 -4.16 -7.03 -15.55
CA ASN A 45 -3.35 -6.29 -16.53
C ASN A 45 -1.96 -5.91 -16.02
N PHE A 46 -1.71 -6.00 -14.72
CA PHE A 46 -0.36 -5.88 -14.21
C PHE A 46 0.35 -7.19 -14.51
N GLN A 47 1.21 -7.16 -15.52
CA GLN A 47 2.07 -8.27 -15.93
C GLN A 47 3.47 -7.71 -16.15
N LEU A 48 4.43 -8.02 -15.28
CA LEU A 48 5.82 -7.74 -15.60
C LEU A 48 6.36 -8.80 -16.55
N ASP A 49 7.04 -8.33 -17.60
CA ASP A 49 7.85 -9.16 -18.46
C ASP A 49 9.14 -9.57 -17.73
N HIS A 50 9.30 -10.87 -17.51
CA HIS A 50 10.44 -11.43 -16.79
C HIS A 50 11.77 -11.19 -17.52
N GLU A 51 11.76 -11.06 -18.86
CA GLU A 51 12.98 -10.87 -19.65
C GLU A 51 13.59 -9.47 -19.46
N VAL A 52 12.75 -8.44 -19.35
CA VAL A 52 13.18 -7.04 -19.14
C VAL A 52 13.81 -6.85 -17.75
N LEU A 53 13.28 -7.55 -16.74
CA LEU A 53 13.75 -7.44 -15.36
C LEU A 53 15.05 -8.20 -15.11
N ALA A 54 15.21 -9.39 -15.70
CA ALA A 54 16.45 -10.17 -15.61
C ALA A 54 17.65 -9.40 -16.19
N ALA A 55 17.45 -8.66 -17.29
CA ALA A 55 18.48 -7.81 -17.88
C ALA A 55 18.89 -6.61 -17.00
N ALA A 56 18.06 -6.24 -16.01
CA ALA A 56 18.30 -5.15 -15.08
C ALA A 56 18.80 -5.60 -13.70
N ASN A 57 19.12 -6.90 -13.51
CA ASN A 57 19.38 -7.52 -12.20
C ASN A 57 18.23 -7.39 -11.20
N ILE A 58 17.00 -7.20 -11.70
CA ILE A 58 15.80 -7.09 -10.91
C ILE A 58 15.16 -8.49 -10.81
N THR A 59 15.00 -9.01 -9.59
CA THR A 59 14.38 -10.32 -9.39
C THR A 59 12.86 -10.18 -9.19
N PRO A 60 12.02 -10.81 -10.03
CA PRO A 60 10.60 -10.92 -9.76
C PRO A 60 10.35 -11.61 -8.41
N ILE A 61 9.50 -11.02 -7.57
CA ILE A 61 9.17 -11.56 -6.23
C ILE A 61 8.54 -12.96 -6.32
N ASN A 62 7.99 -13.34 -7.47
CA ASN A 62 7.34 -14.64 -7.66
C ASN A 62 8.25 -15.82 -7.27
N ASP A 63 9.59 -15.67 -7.38
CA ASP A 63 10.57 -16.71 -7.06
C ASP A 63 11.82 -16.19 -6.30
N ALA A 64 11.83 -14.93 -5.84
CA ALA A 64 13.00 -14.34 -5.20
C ALA A 64 13.21 -14.83 -3.75
N PRO A 65 14.41 -15.34 -3.38
CA PRO A 65 14.74 -15.60 -1.98
C PRO A 65 14.88 -14.27 -1.22
N ILE A 66 13.90 -13.96 -0.38
CA ILE A 66 13.93 -12.77 0.48
C ILE A 66 15.05 -12.94 1.53
N GLY A 67 15.92 -11.93 1.65
CA GLY A 67 17.03 -11.89 2.61
C GLY A 67 16.63 -12.18 4.06
N SER A 68 17.58 -12.65 4.86
CA SER A 68 17.32 -13.38 6.12
C SER A 68 16.76 -12.56 7.29
N SER A 69 17.01 -11.25 7.38
CA SER A 69 16.58 -10.41 8.52
C SER A 69 15.15 -9.84 8.42
N TRP A 70 14.60 -9.75 7.21
CA TRP A 70 13.25 -9.23 6.93
C TRP A 70 12.38 -10.22 6.14
N LYS A 71 12.78 -11.49 6.11
CA LYS A 71 12.15 -12.55 5.31
C LYS A 71 10.63 -12.61 5.45
N ASP A 72 10.14 -12.47 6.68
CA ASP A 72 8.70 -12.55 6.94
C ASP A 72 7.94 -11.32 6.47
N HIS A 73 8.50 -10.13 6.65
CA HIS A 73 7.93 -8.89 6.13
C HIS A 73 7.87 -8.95 4.59
N GLY A 74 8.97 -9.34 3.94
CA GLY A 74 9.00 -9.53 2.48
C GLY A 74 8.11 -10.68 1.98
N THR A 75 7.62 -11.57 2.85
CA THR A 75 6.61 -12.60 2.53
C THR A 75 5.20 -12.08 2.74
N ALA A 76 4.98 -11.30 3.80
CA ALA A 76 3.72 -10.67 4.13
C ALA A 76 3.29 -9.65 3.08
N VAL A 77 4.24 -8.84 2.58
CA VAL A 77 3.98 -7.83 1.53
C VAL A 77 3.28 -8.43 0.29
N PRO A 78 3.90 -9.41 -0.41
CA PRO A 78 3.25 -10.03 -1.56
C PRO A 78 2.02 -10.87 -1.18
N GLY A 79 1.92 -11.34 0.08
CA GLY A 79 0.73 -12.04 0.56
C GLY A 79 -0.51 -11.15 0.61
N GLU A 80 -0.37 -9.90 1.06
CA GLU A 80 -1.49 -8.97 1.21
C GLU A 80 -2.01 -8.51 -0.16
N LEU A 81 -1.11 -8.39 -1.14
CA LEU A 81 -1.46 -7.94 -2.48
C LEU A 81 -1.85 -9.09 -3.42
N PHE A 82 -1.16 -10.24 -3.42
CA PHE A 82 -1.22 -11.22 -4.52
C PHE A 82 -1.70 -12.61 -4.14
N MET A 83 -1.91 -12.90 -2.86
CA MET A 83 -2.27 -14.25 -2.42
C MET A 83 -3.50 -14.80 -3.15
N ARG A 84 -3.43 -16.07 -3.57
CA ARG A 84 -4.49 -16.75 -4.36
C ARG A 84 -5.14 -17.92 -3.61
N GLY A 85 -5.16 -17.86 -2.28
CA GLY A 85 -5.66 -18.92 -1.42
C GLY A 85 -7.19 -19.09 -1.38
N GLY A 86 -7.93 -18.12 -1.91
CA GLY A 86 -9.40 -18.10 -1.89
C GLY A 86 -9.97 -18.05 -0.47
N THR A 87 -11.24 -18.41 -0.29
CA THR A 87 -11.92 -18.35 1.01
C THR A 87 -11.30 -19.25 2.08
N ALA A 88 -10.57 -20.29 1.66
CA ALA A 88 -9.97 -21.29 2.56
C ALA A 88 -8.58 -20.89 3.09
N LYS A 89 -7.86 -20.00 2.42
CA LYS A 89 -6.46 -19.65 2.73
C LYS A 89 -6.16 -18.14 2.63
N GLY A 90 -7.17 -17.33 2.35
CA GLY A 90 -7.06 -15.88 2.13
C GLY A 90 -6.81 -15.50 0.68
N VAL A 91 -7.07 -14.24 0.35
CA VAL A 91 -6.92 -13.69 -1.00
C VAL A 91 -6.32 -12.29 -0.92
N GLY A 92 -5.36 -11.96 -1.79
CA GLY A 92 -4.76 -10.63 -1.82
C GLY A 92 -5.69 -9.59 -2.44
N ILE A 93 -5.33 -8.31 -2.35
CA ILE A 93 -6.14 -7.19 -2.89
C ILE A 93 -6.22 -7.24 -4.42
N ILE A 94 -5.13 -7.58 -5.09
CA ILE A 94 -4.99 -7.70 -6.56
C ILE A 94 -4.52 -9.11 -6.94
N PRO A 95 -5.34 -10.13 -6.68
CA PRO A 95 -4.91 -11.52 -6.69
C PRO A 95 -4.53 -12.01 -8.10
N LYS A 96 -4.95 -11.37 -9.18
CA LYS A 96 -4.60 -11.77 -10.56
C LYS A 96 -3.43 -10.98 -11.15
N ALA A 97 -2.92 -9.97 -10.46
CA ALA A 97 -1.71 -9.28 -10.88
C ALA A 97 -0.51 -10.24 -10.92
N ARG A 98 0.41 -10.01 -11.84
CA ARG A 98 1.63 -10.77 -12.05
C ARG A 98 2.79 -9.79 -12.21
N GLY A 99 3.92 -10.08 -11.58
CA GLY A 99 5.10 -9.25 -11.75
C GLY A 99 5.15 -8.15 -10.72
N PHE A 100 5.87 -8.44 -9.66
CA PHE A 100 6.27 -7.48 -8.65
C PHE A 100 7.77 -7.55 -8.50
N VAL A 101 8.35 -6.39 -8.30
CA VAL A 101 9.78 -6.21 -8.12
C VAL A 101 9.98 -5.73 -6.71
N ALA A 102 10.70 -6.50 -5.92
CA ALA A 102 11.27 -6.02 -4.67
C ALA A 102 12.76 -5.92 -4.88
N TYR A 103 13.29 -4.72 -4.65
CA TYR A 103 14.71 -4.59 -4.38
C TYR A 103 14.93 -4.88 -2.90
N THR A 104 15.71 -5.91 -2.59
CA THR A 104 16.12 -6.24 -1.22
C THR A 104 17.63 -6.05 -1.11
N GLY A 105 18.09 -4.95 -0.51
CA GLY A 105 19.53 -4.70 -0.33
C GLY A 105 19.83 -3.34 0.31
N GLU A 106 21.07 -3.15 0.75
CA GLU A 106 21.54 -1.92 1.42
C GLU A 106 21.54 -0.68 0.50
N ASN A 107 21.45 -0.85 -0.82
CA ASN A 107 21.47 0.23 -1.81
C ASN A 107 20.09 0.49 -2.45
N TYR A 108 19.09 0.80 -1.63
CA TYR A 108 17.72 1.04 -2.09
C TYR A 108 17.60 2.12 -3.20
N LEU A 109 18.50 3.11 -3.20
CA LEU A 109 18.53 4.17 -4.20
C LEU A 109 18.83 3.62 -5.60
N GLN A 110 19.73 2.63 -5.70
CA GLN A 110 20.01 1.97 -6.97
C GLN A 110 18.78 1.20 -7.47
N GLY A 111 18.16 0.39 -6.61
CA GLY A 111 16.96 -0.36 -6.98
C GLY A 111 15.79 0.55 -7.39
N LEU A 112 15.63 1.69 -6.71
CA LEU A 112 14.65 2.70 -7.08
C LEU A 112 14.97 3.34 -8.44
N ALA A 113 16.23 3.68 -8.70
CA ALA A 113 16.66 4.24 -9.98
C ALA A 113 16.44 3.25 -11.14
N GLU A 114 16.78 1.98 -10.94
CA GLU A 114 16.55 0.90 -11.92
C GLU A 114 15.04 0.70 -12.19
N ALA A 115 14.21 0.72 -11.15
CA ALA A 115 12.76 0.66 -11.31
C ALA A 115 12.22 1.86 -12.12
N VAL A 116 12.67 3.09 -11.79
CA VAL A 116 12.27 4.30 -12.53
C VAL A 116 12.73 4.27 -13.98
N ASP A 117 13.89 3.68 -14.29
CA ASP A 117 14.37 3.51 -15.67
C ASP A 117 13.46 2.56 -16.48
N LYS A 118 12.99 1.46 -15.87
CA LYS A 118 12.23 0.41 -16.55
C LYS A 118 10.72 0.58 -16.60
N MET A 119 10.16 1.38 -15.70
CA MET A 119 8.70 1.53 -15.58
C MET A 119 8.20 2.72 -16.40
N ASP A 120 6.95 2.65 -16.84
CA ASP A 120 6.33 3.65 -17.70
C ASP A 120 5.12 4.30 -17.02
N LEU A 121 4.52 5.28 -17.71
CA LEU A 121 3.25 5.87 -17.32
C LEU A 121 2.26 4.79 -16.89
N GLY A 122 1.65 4.99 -15.73
CA GLY A 122 0.61 4.13 -15.16
C GLY A 122 1.12 2.91 -14.42
N ASP A 123 2.43 2.70 -14.34
CA ASP A 123 2.99 1.70 -13.43
C ASP A 123 3.02 2.26 -11.99
N ILE A 124 3.22 1.37 -11.01
CA ILE A 124 3.12 1.68 -9.58
C ILE A 124 4.35 1.17 -8.84
N ILE A 125 5.06 2.08 -8.16
CA ILE A 125 6.12 1.75 -7.20
C ILE A 125 5.51 1.81 -5.79
N LEU A 126 5.64 0.73 -5.03
CA LEU A 126 5.34 0.68 -3.61
C LEU A 126 6.66 0.67 -2.83
N ILE A 127 6.84 1.66 -1.96
CA ILE A 127 7.97 1.72 -1.04
C ILE A 127 7.62 0.95 0.23
N GLU A 128 8.47 0.01 0.63
CA GLU A 128 8.30 -0.82 1.84
C GLU A 128 9.42 -0.58 2.85
N MET A 129 9.82 0.68 2.97
CA MET A 129 10.94 1.13 3.79
C MET A 129 10.64 2.49 4.40
N GLN A 130 11.38 2.82 5.45
CA GLN A 130 11.36 4.10 6.14
C GLN A 130 12.77 4.42 6.62
N GLN A 131 13.04 5.68 6.95
CA GLN A 131 14.30 6.06 7.60
C GLN A 131 14.37 5.46 9.00
N VAL A 132 15.50 4.89 9.43
CA VAL A 132 15.62 4.32 10.78
C VAL A 132 15.90 5.41 11.81
N THR A 133 16.72 6.40 11.47
CA THR A 133 17.11 7.50 12.35
C THR A 133 16.82 8.85 11.70
N PRO A 134 16.46 9.89 12.47
CA PRO A 134 16.29 9.89 13.92
C PRO A 134 14.93 9.38 14.42
N ALA A 135 13.90 9.28 13.57
CA ALA A 135 12.52 9.16 14.06
C ALA A 135 11.55 8.37 13.16
N LEU A 136 12.01 7.31 12.47
CA LEU A 136 11.11 6.43 11.69
C LEU A 136 10.24 7.21 10.67
N LEU A 137 10.89 8.07 9.89
CA LEU A 137 10.29 9.03 8.96
C LEU A 137 10.18 8.47 7.52
N PRO A 138 9.37 9.09 6.63
CA PRO A 138 9.33 8.73 5.21
C PRO A 138 10.72 8.80 4.57
N LEU A 139 10.95 8.04 3.50
CA LEU A 139 12.21 8.10 2.76
C LEU A 139 12.38 9.41 1.98
N GLU A 140 11.30 10.07 1.55
CA GLU A 140 11.36 11.33 0.78
C GLU A 140 12.04 12.51 1.52
N ILE A 141 12.38 12.35 2.80
CA ILE A 141 13.21 13.33 3.52
C ILE A 141 14.68 13.30 3.05
N ASP A 142 15.15 12.16 2.53
CA ASP A 142 16.46 12.05 1.90
C ASP A 142 16.42 12.71 0.52
N ASN A 143 17.39 13.60 0.24
CA ASN A 143 17.39 14.37 -1.01
C ASN A 143 17.52 13.47 -2.26
N SER A 144 18.30 12.40 -2.19
CA SER A 144 18.49 11.51 -3.34
C SER A 144 17.24 10.68 -3.60
N CYS A 145 16.59 10.21 -2.53
CA CYS A 145 15.30 9.55 -2.64
C CYS A 145 14.24 10.51 -3.19
N PHE A 146 14.14 11.72 -2.63
CA PHE A 146 13.21 12.76 -3.09
C PHE A 146 13.32 13.01 -4.60
N ASP A 147 14.54 13.21 -5.11
CA ASP A 147 14.78 13.48 -6.53
C ASP A 147 14.35 12.29 -7.43
N LEU A 148 14.58 11.06 -6.98
CA LEU A 148 14.13 9.86 -7.69
C LEU A 148 12.60 9.71 -7.69
N LEU A 149 11.95 9.98 -6.55
CA LEU A 149 10.48 9.94 -6.45
C LEU A 149 9.84 11.03 -7.33
N LEU A 150 10.42 12.23 -7.34
CA LEU A 150 10.02 13.32 -8.23
C LEU A 150 10.20 12.95 -9.71
N LEU A 151 11.31 12.31 -10.06
CA LEU A 151 11.55 11.82 -11.41
C LEU A 151 10.54 10.74 -11.81
N ALA A 152 10.26 9.78 -10.93
CA ALA A 152 9.25 8.74 -11.14
C ALA A 152 7.88 9.36 -11.43
N ASN A 153 7.45 10.31 -10.59
CA ASN A 153 6.18 11.01 -10.74
C ASN A 153 6.11 11.75 -12.08
N ARG A 154 7.18 12.45 -12.47
CA ARG A 154 7.29 13.15 -13.77
C ARG A 154 7.27 12.21 -14.97
N LYS A 155 7.77 10.97 -14.84
CA LYS A 155 7.66 9.91 -15.86
C LYS A 155 6.23 9.31 -15.94
N GLY A 156 5.36 9.66 -15.00
CA GLY A 156 3.99 9.15 -14.93
C GLY A 156 3.85 7.88 -14.10
N ILE A 157 4.87 7.52 -13.31
CA ILE A 157 4.83 6.37 -12.39
C ILE A 157 4.22 6.82 -11.07
N THR A 158 3.22 6.07 -10.60
CA THR A 158 2.60 6.34 -9.30
C THR A 158 3.49 5.78 -8.21
N VAL A 159 3.85 6.60 -7.22
CA VAL A 159 4.61 6.15 -6.04
C VAL A 159 3.69 6.14 -4.83
N ILE A 160 3.65 5.02 -4.12
CA ILE A 160 2.99 4.87 -2.82
C ILE A 160 4.09 4.74 -1.76
N GLU A 161 4.09 5.64 -0.78
CA GLU A 161 5.11 5.71 0.26
C GLU A 161 4.50 5.67 1.67
N PRO A 162 4.99 4.83 2.59
CA PRO A 162 4.56 4.86 3.97
C PRO A 162 4.97 6.15 4.66
N ALA A 163 4.09 6.71 5.49
CA ALA A 163 4.38 7.86 6.32
C ALA A 163 5.47 7.56 7.38
N GLY A 164 5.74 6.29 7.66
CA GLY A 164 6.71 5.84 8.66
C GLY A 164 6.08 5.60 10.04
N ASN A 165 6.76 4.76 10.82
CA ASN A 165 6.23 4.19 12.07
C ASN A 165 6.71 4.89 13.35
N GLY A 166 6.98 6.20 13.28
CA GLY A 166 7.56 6.97 14.39
C GLY A 166 6.56 7.66 15.32
N GLY A 167 5.27 7.68 15.01
CA GLY A 167 4.28 8.45 15.76
C GLY A 167 4.53 9.98 15.75
N GLN A 168 5.23 10.48 14.74
CA GLN A 168 5.67 11.88 14.64
C GLN A 168 4.64 12.75 13.92
N ASN A 169 4.51 14.01 14.37
CA ASN A 169 3.89 15.06 13.55
C ASN A 169 4.87 15.51 12.46
N LEU A 170 4.54 15.22 11.20
CA LEU A 170 5.38 15.54 10.04
C LEU A 170 5.45 17.04 9.73
N GLU A 171 4.65 17.87 10.40
CA GLU A 171 4.72 19.33 10.27
C GLU A 171 5.90 19.94 11.04
N HIS A 172 6.52 19.17 11.95
CA HIS A 172 7.62 19.67 12.77
C HIS A 172 8.95 19.64 11.99
N PRO A 173 9.87 20.57 12.26
CA PRO A 173 11.21 20.53 11.67
C PRO A 173 11.93 19.20 11.97
N ILE A 174 12.41 18.55 10.92
CA ILE A 174 13.18 17.32 10.97
C ILE A 174 14.66 17.59 10.66
N ARG A 175 15.55 16.82 11.29
CA ARG A 175 16.99 16.91 11.02
C ARG A 175 17.31 16.20 9.71
N LEU A 176 17.78 16.94 8.72
CA LEU A 176 18.19 16.42 7.41
C LEU A 176 19.64 15.92 7.44
N SER A 177 20.05 15.22 6.38
CA SER A 177 21.39 14.63 6.24
C SER A 177 22.51 15.68 6.22
N ASP A 178 22.22 16.90 5.79
CA ASP A 178 23.14 18.05 5.84
C ASP A 178 23.29 18.67 7.25
N GLY A 179 22.58 18.13 8.24
CA GLY A 179 22.61 18.57 9.63
C GLY A 179 21.66 19.73 9.94
N THR A 180 20.93 20.26 8.95
CA THR A 180 19.95 21.34 9.16
C THR A 180 18.63 20.79 9.69
N TYR A 181 17.85 21.65 10.36
CA TYR A 181 16.46 21.37 10.72
C TYR A 181 15.54 22.13 9.78
N ARG A 182 14.64 21.40 9.12
CA ARG A 182 13.68 21.94 8.15
C ARG A 182 12.38 21.15 8.23
N ASP A 183 11.26 21.82 8.05
CA ASP A 183 9.91 21.26 7.98
C ASP A 183 9.54 20.97 6.51
N VAL A 184 10.37 20.16 5.84
CA VAL A 184 10.22 19.84 4.40
C VAL A 184 8.95 19.05 4.07
N LEU A 185 8.31 18.46 5.09
CA LEU A 185 7.05 17.72 5.00
C LEU A 185 5.84 18.55 5.47
N ASN A 186 6.01 19.82 5.85
CA ASN A 186 4.89 20.67 6.23
C ASN A 186 4.37 21.43 4.99
N PRO A 187 3.15 21.16 4.47
CA PRO A 187 2.63 21.85 3.29
C PRO A 187 2.52 23.39 3.43
N ASP A 188 2.45 23.90 4.67
CA ASP A 188 2.36 25.34 4.95
C ASP A 188 3.74 26.01 5.12
N SER A 189 4.84 25.25 4.99
CA SER A 189 6.20 25.76 5.14
C SER A 189 6.79 26.32 3.84
N PRO A 190 7.62 27.39 3.90
CA PRO A 190 8.45 27.79 2.76
C PRO A 190 9.52 26.75 2.37
N HIS A 191 9.79 25.76 3.22
CA HIS A 191 10.72 24.67 2.96
C HIS A 191 10.04 23.42 2.41
N PHE A 192 8.71 23.44 2.26
CA PHE A 192 7.94 22.30 1.78
C PHE A 192 8.44 21.80 0.43
N ARG A 193 8.50 20.47 0.29
CA ARG A 193 8.79 19.81 -0.97
C ARG A 193 7.83 18.65 -1.17
N ASP A 194 7.23 18.57 -2.34
CA ASP A 194 6.35 17.47 -2.73
C ASP A 194 7.03 16.67 -3.84
N SER A 195 7.38 15.42 -3.55
CA SER A 195 7.92 14.49 -4.55
C SER A 195 6.83 14.02 -5.52
N GLY A 196 5.56 14.23 -5.16
CA GLY A 196 4.39 13.69 -5.84
C GLY A 196 4.02 12.28 -5.38
N ALA A 197 4.79 11.64 -4.49
CA ALA A 197 4.42 10.38 -3.88
C ALA A 197 3.14 10.51 -3.05
N ILE A 198 2.30 9.48 -3.08
CA ILE A 198 1.14 9.34 -2.20
C ILE A 198 1.65 8.84 -0.86
N MET A 199 1.59 9.68 0.15
CA MET A 199 2.05 9.34 1.50
C MET A 199 0.92 8.72 2.32
N VAL A 200 1.18 7.53 2.87
CA VAL A 200 0.16 6.69 3.49
C VAL A 200 0.38 6.54 4.99
N GLY A 201 -0.57 7.05 5.76
CA GLY A 201 -0.66 6.81 7.20
C GLY A 201 -1.37 5.50 7.52
N GLY A 202 -1.45 5.16 8.80
CA GLY A 202 -2.11 3.94 9.24
C GLY A 202 -3.06 4.15 10.41
N SER A 203 -4.18 3.42 10.38
CA SER A 203 -5.22 3.45 11.39
C SER A 203 -5.35 2.15 12.20
N THR A 204 -6.09 2.21 13.30
CA THR A 204 -6.69 1.03 13.93
C THR A 204 -7.57 0.28 12.92
N LYS A 205 -7.68 -1.04 13.09
CA LYS A 205 -8.54 -1.89 12.23
C LYS A 205 -10.03 -1.81 12.58
N ASP A 206 -10.32 -1.56 13.85
CA ASP A 206 -11.68 -1.54 14.37
C ASP A 206 -12.32 -0.17 14.13
N ILE A 207 -13.65 -0.16 14.03
CA ILE A 207 -14.44 1.06 13.89
C ILE A 207 -14.88 1.53 15.28
N PRO A 208 -14.82 2.84 15.55
CA PRO A 208 -14.34 3.87 14.63
C PRO A 208 -12.81 3.85 14.46
N HIS A 209 -12.34 4.24 13.28
CA HIS A 209 -10.92 4.24 12.96
C HIS A 209 -10.23 5.44 13.61
N TYR A 210 -9.08 5.21 14.23
CA TYR A 210 -8.20 6.25 14.76
C TYR A 210 -6.84 6.14 14.11
N GLN A 211 -6.10 7.25 14.02
CA GLN A 211 -4.68 7.17 13.68
C GLN A 211 -3.96 6.34 14.73
N ARG A 212 -3.09 5.43 14.27
CA ARG A 212 -2.48 4.47 15.18
C ARG A 212 -1.31 5.09 15.93
N ILE A 213 -1.51 5.35 17.22
CA ILE A 213 -0.44 5.73 18.16
C ILE A 213 -0.14 4.53 19.07
N GLU A 214 1.09 4.04 19.09
CA GLU A 214 1.59 3.13 20.12
C GLU A 214 2.74 3.78 20.89
N THR A 215 2.46 4.51 21.97
CA THR A 215 3.51 5.13 22.80
C THR A 215 4.47 6.05 22.00
N SER A 216 5.52 6.56 22.62
CA SER A 216 6.33 7.66 22.05
C SER A 216 7.23 7.28 20.86
N TRP A 217 7.26 6.01 20.44
CA TRP A 217 8.20 5.51 19.41
C TRP A 217 7.65 4.41 18.47
N THR A 218 6.38 4.02 18.59
CA THR A 218 5.71 3.15 17.61
C THR A 218 4.37 3.77 17.20
N GLY A 219 4.02 3.74 15.91
CA GLY A 219 2.75 4.29 15.43
C GLY A 219 2.90 5.06 14.13
N SER A 220 1.79 5.29 13.43
CA SER A 220 1.81 6.03 12.17
C SER A 220 2.27 7.47 12.40
N ASN A 221 3.21 7.97 11.60
CA ASN A 221 3.37 9.41 11.48
C ASN A 221 2.10 10.03 10.88
N TYR A 222 1.87 11.31 11.16
CA TYR A 222 0.65 12.05 10.82
C TYR A 222 0.94 13.52 10.51
N GLY A 223 -0.03 14.23 9.96
CA GLY A 223 0.07 15.64 9.59
C GLY A 223 -0.43 15.89 8.16
N ASN A 224 -0.52 17.16 7.76
CA ASN A 224 -1.16 17.56 6.50
C ASN A 224 -0.49 17.01 5.22
N ARG A 225 0.73 16.47 5.31
CA ARG A 225 1.39 15.77 4.19
C ARG A 225 0.90 14.35 3.95
N VAL A 226 0.31 13.70 4.95
CA VAL A 226 -0.28 12.37 4.77
C VAL A 226 -1.53 12.49 3.93
N ASP A 227 -1.55 11.82 2.78
CA ASP A 227 -2.61 11.94 1.79
C ASP A 227 -3.83 11.08 2.14
N THR A 228 -3.59 9.86 2.60
CA THR A 228 -4.60 8.82 2.78
C THR A 228 -4.10 7.78 3.78
N TYR A 229 -4.97 6.86 4.22
CA TYR A 229 -4.58 5.79 5.13
C TYR A 229 -5.10 4.42 4.73
N GLY A 230 -4.47 3.39 5.31
CA GLY A 230 -4.97 2.02 5.34
C GLY A 230 -4.88 1.44 6.75
N TRP A 231 -5.23 0.17 6.89
CA TRP A 231 -5.08 -0.51 8.18
C TRP A 231 -3.61 -0.58 8.60
N TYR A 232 -3.29 -0.16 9.82
CA TYR A 232 -1.95 -0.30 10.41
C TYR A 232 -1.79 -1.65 11.11
N GLU A 233 -2.86 -2.36 11.45
CA GLU A 233 -2.80 -3.53 12.33
C GLU A 233 -3.79 -4.61 11.94
N GLY A 234 -3.52 -5.84 12.41
CA GLY A 234 -4.42 -6.97 12.26
C GLY A 234 -4.64 -7.39 10.81
N ILE A 235 -3.64 -7.19 9.95
CA ILE A 235 -3.70 -7.60 8.56
C ILE A 235 -3.40 -9.10 8.46
N PHE A 236 -4.35 -9.82 7.86
CA PHE A 236 -4.15 -11.20 7.46
C PHE A 236 -3.40 -11.31 6.14
N THR A 237 -2.30 -12.07 6.14
CA THR A 237 -1.41 -12.24 4.98
C THR A 237 -0.56 -13.52 5.11
N ALA A 238 0.28 -13.80 4.11
CA ALA A 238 1.24 -14.89 4.13
C ALA A 238 2.33 -14.68 5.19
N SER A 239 2.92 -15.78 5.65
CA SER A 239 4.03 -15.77 6.60
C SER A 239 5.04 -16.86 6.24
N SER A 240 6.32 -16.52 6.40
CA SER A 240 7.44 -17.45 6.35
C SER A 240 7.84 -17.98 7.74
N ARG A 241 7.35 -17.35 8.82
CA ARG A 241 7.62 -17.71 10.23
C ARG A 241 6.57 -18.65 10.80
N ASP A 242 5.31 -18.52 10.38
CA ASP A 242 4.22 -19.36 10.88
C ASP A 242 4.15 -20.71 10.12
N PRO A 243 4.10 -21.87 10.79
CA PRO A 243 4.00 -23.18 10.14
C PRO A 243 2.75 -23.38 9.27
N SER A 244 1.69 -22.60 9.50
CA SER A 244 0.50 -22.60 8.65
C SER A 244 0.72 -21.90 7.32
N GLY A 245 1.78 -21.09 7.20
CA GLY A 245 2.08 -20.24 6.06
C GLY A 245 1.36 -18.88 6.08
N TYR A 246 0.67 -18.54 7.18
CA TYR A 246 -0.16 -17.34 7.30
C TYR A 246 -0.03 -16.67 8.67
N GLN A 247 -0.28 -15.37 8.71
CA GLN A 247 -0.37 -14.57 9.95
C GLN A 247 -1.55 -13.60 9.88
N ASN A 248 -2.00 -13.10 11.04
CA ASN A 248 -3.09 -12.13 11.16
C ASN A 248 -2.73 -10.89 11.99
N CYS A 249 -1.43 -10.66 12.19
CA CYS A 249 -0.89 -9.56 12.99
C CYS A 249 0.12 -8.72 12.20
N PHE A 250 0.15 -8.83 10.87
CA PHE A 250 0.94 -7.94 10.04
C PHE A 250 0.42 -6.50 10.17
N GLY A 251 1.31 -5.52 10.01
CA GLY A 251 1.00 -4.14 10.32
C GLY A 251 2.15 -3.16 10.09
N GLY A 252 1.99 -1.96 10.65
CA GLY A 252 2.79 -0.79 10.31
C GLY A 252 2.19 0.00 9.14
N THR A 253 2.75 1.17 8.87
CA THR A 253 2.48 1.94 7.65
C THR A 253 2.82 1.14 6.38
N SER A 254 3.64 0.09 6.48
CA SER A 254 3.85 -0.92 5.43
C SER A 254 2.54 -1.58 5.00
N GLY A 255 1.80 -2.19 5.93
CA GLY A 255 0.51 -2.81 5.62
C GLY A 255 -0.50 -1.78 5.11
N ALA A 256 -0.54 -0.59 5.72
CA ALA A 256 -1.41 0.48 5.26
C ALA A 256 -1.11 0.91 3.80
N SER A 257 0.17 1.00 3.44
CA SER A 257 0.62 1.36 2.09
C SER A 257 0.26 0.29 1.07
N GLN A 258 0.24 -0.99 1.44
CA GLN A 258 -0.20 -2.08 0.59
C GLN A 258 -1.70 -2.01 0.29
N VAL A 259 -2.52 -1.68 1.29
CA VAL A 259 -3.95 -1.41 1.09
C VAL A 259 -4.14 -0.36 -0.01
N VAL A 260 -3.43 0.77 0.09
CA VAL A 260 -3.53 1.88 -0.87
C VAL A 260 -2.91 1.53 -2.23
N ALA A 261 -1.80 0.80 -2.27
CA ALA A 261 -1.21 0.32 -3.52
C ALA A 261 -2.15 -0.64 -4.26
N GLY A 262 -2.84 -1.51 -3.53
CA GLY A 262 -3.89 -2.36 -4.08
C GLY A 262 -5.03 -1.54 -4.69
N VAL A 263 -5.50 -0.49 -4.01
CA VAL A 263 -6.51 0.44 -4.56
C VAL A 263 -6.02 1.10 -5.85
N ALA A 264 -4.81 1.67 -5.86
CA ALA A 264 -4.22 2.31 -7.03
C ALA A 264 -4.11 1.34 -8.22
N ALA A 265 -3.67 0.11 -7.97
CA ALA A 265 -3.57 -0.92 -9.00
C ALA A 265 -4.96 -1.32 -9.54
N ILE A 266 -5.95 -1.51 -8.68
CA ILE A 266 -7.33 -1.80 -9.11
C ILE A 266 -7.86 -0.67 -10.00
N MET A 267 -7.71 0.59 -9.58
CA MET A 267 -8.14 1.76 -10.36
C MET A 267 -7.47 1.80 -11.73
N GLN A 268 -6.15 1.64 -11.75
CA GLN A 268 -5.36 1.67 -12.98
C GLN A 268 -5.77 0.53 -13.93
N SER A 269 -5.93 -0.68 -13.41
CA SER A 269 -6.30 -1.87 -14.18
C SER A 269 -7.71 -1.76 -14.77
N ILE A 270 -8.70 -1.31 -14.00
CA ILE A 270 -10.06 -1.11 -14.53
C ILE A 270 -10.08 0.06 -15.53
N THR A 271 -9.31 1.14 -15.28
CA THR A 271 -9.20 2.27 -16.24
C THR A 271 -8.68 1.77 -17.56
N TYR A 272 -7.55 1.05 -17.54
CA TYR A 272 -6.91 0.50 -18.73
C TYR A 272 -7.88 -0.35 -19.55
N LYS A 273 -8.63 -1.25 -18.90
CA LYS A 273 -9.61 -2.11 -19.59
C LYS A 273 -10.83 -1.37 -20.11
N SER A 274 -11.47 -0.54 -19.29
CA SER A 274 -12.71 0.16 -19.65
C SER A 274 -12.49 1.18 -20.77
N THR A 275 -11.29 1.76 -20.86
CA THR A 275 -10.92 2.77 -21.85
C THR A 275 -10.13 2.22 -23.03
N ARG A 276 -9.82 0.92 -23.03
CA ARG A 276 -8.96 0.25 -24.02
C ARG A 276 -7.57 0.88 -24.16
N GLY A 277 -6.95 1.22 -23.03
CA GLY A 277 -5.54 1.57 -22.98
C GLY A 277 -5.19 2.90 -22.30
N MET A 278 -6.16 3.69 -21.84
CA MET A 278 -5.82 4.89 -21.06
C MET A 278 -5.23 4.50 -19.70
N LYS A 279 -4.27 5.29 -19.27
CA LYS A 279 -3.58 5.15 -17.99
C LYS A 279 -3.76 6.43 -17.19
N LEU A 280 -4.05 6.31 -15.90
CA LEU A 280 -4.14 7.48 -15.02
C LEU A 280 -2.72 8.00 -14.76
N SER A 281 -2.56 9.33 -14.72
CA SER A 281 -1.33 9.94 -14.22
C SER A 281 -1.27 9.83 -12.69
N PRO A 282 -0.06 9.91 -12.08
CA PRO A 282 0.09 9.87 -10.63
C PRO A 282 -0.74 10.92 -9.91
N ARG A 283 -0.83 12.13 -10.49
CA ARG A 283 -1.66 13.22 -9.98
C ARG A 283 -3.16 12.87 -9.98
N GLN A 284 -3.63 12.19 -11.02
CA GLN A 284 -5.03 11.73 -11.07
C GLN A 284 -5.30 10.65 -10.04
N VAL A 285 -4.38 9.68 -9.89
CA VAL A 285 -4.50 8.64 -8.85
C VAL A 285 -4.56 9.27 -7.46
N ARG A 286 -3.58 10.13 -7.11
CA ARG A 286 -3.53 10.82 -5.81
C ARG A 286 -4.79 11.65 -5.54
N LYS A 287 -5.28 12.41 -6.53
CA LYS A 287 -6.53 13.19 -6.38
C LYS A 287 -7.74 12.28 -6.08
N ILE A 288 -7.83 11.12 -6.73
CA ILE A 288 -9.00 10.24 -6.62
C ILE A 288 -9.03 9.51 -5.28
N ILE A 289 -7.92 8.90 -4.86
CA ILE A 289 -7.86 8.06 -3.65
C ILE A 289 -8.01 8.86 -2.35
N THR A 290 -7.77 10.17 -2.40
CA THR A 290 -7.86 11.09 -1.25
C THR A 290 -9.28 11.63 -1.05
N GLN A 291 -10.26 11.20 -1.86
CA GLN A 291 -11.63 11.71 -1.84
C GLN A 291 -12.66 10.58 -1.63
N GLY A 292 -13.78 10.91 -0.98
CA GLY A 292 -14.92 10.01 -0.86
C GLY A 292 -14.63 8.69 -0.12
N GLY A 293 -13.54 8.65 0.64
CA GLY A 293 -13.14 7.52 1.46
C GLY A 293 -13.81 7.52 2.84
N THR A 294 -13.47 6.53 3.65
CA THR A 294 -13.86 6.44 5.06
C THR A 294 -12.99 7.40 5.89
N PRO A 295 -13.57 8.39 6.60
CA PRO A 295 -12.81 9.21 7.53
C PRO A 295 -12.45 8.44 8.79
N THR A 296 -11.42 8.91 9.51
CA THR A 296 -11.22 8.53 10.91
C THR A 296 -12.29 9.17 11.80
N GLU A 297 -12.34 8.79 13.08
CA GLU A 297 -13.29 9.35 14.05
C GLU A 297 -13.13 10.86 14.21
N ASP A 298 -11.89 11.35 14.35
CA ASP A 298 -11.59 12.77 14.45
C ASP A 298 -10.48 13.15 13.47
N PRO A 299 -10.82 13.45 12.20
CA PRO A 299 -9.83 13.78 11.17
C PRO A 299 -8.94 14.98 11.52
N ASN A 300 -9.41 15.89 12.36
CA ASN A 300 -8.63 17.06 12.78
C ASN A 300 -7.54 16.69 13.80
N VAL A 301 -7.73 15.61 14.56
CA VAL A 301 -6.75 15.08 15.50
C VAL A 301 -5.87 14.04 14.82
N ASP A 302 -6.48 13.08 14.14
CA ASP A 302 -5.82 11.91 13.54
C ASP A 302 -4.89 12.29 12.37
N ARG A 303 -5.30 13.24 11.52
CA ARG A 303 -4.50 13.84 10.43
C ARG A 303 -3.75 12.81 9.56
N ILE A 304 -4.45 11.80 9.07
CA ILE A 304 -3.95 10.78 8.14
C ILE A 304 -4.81 10.65 6.86
N GLY A 305 -5.69 11.62 6.60
CA GLY A 305 -6.59 11.61 5.45
C GLY A 305 -7.77 10.65 5.61
N VAL A 306 -8.19 10.03 4.49
CA VAL A 306 -9.29 9.06 4.44
C VAL A 306 -8.81 7.70 3.94
N MET A 307 -9.46 6.60 4.34
CA MET A 307 -9.22 5.28 3.73
C MET A 307 -9.98 5.18 2.41
N PRO A 308 -9.33 4.87 1.28
CA PRO A 308 -9.99 4.91 -0.01
C PRO A 308 -11.17 3.92 -0.08
N ASN A 309 -12.22 4.29 -0.82
CA ASN A 309 -13.38 3.44 -1.03
C ASN A 309 -13.54 3.17 -2.54
N LEU A 310 -13.19 1.96 -2.97
CA LEU A 310 -13.23 1.58 -4.38
C LEU A 310 -14.64 1.67 -4.97
N ARG A 311 -15.68 1.38 -4.20
CA ARG A 311 -17.05 1.52 -4.70
C ARG A 311 -17.42 2.99 -4.92
N ALA A 312 -17.11 3.87 -3.97
CA ALA A 312 -17.34 5.31 -4.16
C ALA A 312 -16.56 5.85 -5.37
N ILE A 313 -15.31 5.42 -5.54
CA ILE A 313 -14.48 5.78 -6.69
C ILE A 313 -15.10 5.29 -8.01
N LEU A 314 -15.44 4.00 -8.09
CA LEU A 314 -15.97 3.36 -9.29
C LEU A 314 -17.41 3.79 -9.62
N ASP A 315 -18.22 4.16 -8.63
CA ASP A 315 -19.57 4.69 -8.87
C ASP A 315 -19.55 6.19 -9.23
N GLY A 316 -18.36 6.81 -9.26
CA GLY A 316 -18.13 8.19 -9.69
C GLY A 316 -18.54 9.24 -8.66
N GLN A 317 -18.46 8.90 -7.37
CA GLN A 317 -18.76 9.77 -6.23
C GLN A 317 -17.57 10.67 -5.82
N VAL A 318 -16.44 10.54 -6.52
CA VAL A 318 -15.22 11.32 -6.34
C VAL A 318 -14.98 12.21 -7.56
N ASP A 319 -14.49 13.42 -7.36
CA ASP A 319 -14.31 14.41 -8.43
C ASP A 319 -12.92 14.29 -9.07
N SER A 320 -12.85 13.57 -10.19
CA SER A 320 -11.61 13.36 -10.95
C SER A 320 -11.29 14.42 -12.02
N ASN A 321 -12.14 15.43 -12.26
CA ASN A 321 -12.14 16.22 -13.52
C ASN A 321 -12.03 15.32 -14.77
N ARG A 322 -13.17 14.70 -15.10
CA ARG A 322 -13.36 13.66 -16.12
C ARG A 322 -12.79 14.04 -17.51
N PRO A 323 -11.98 13.19 -18.17
CA PRO A 323 -11.98 13.15 -19.63
C PRO A 323 -13.40 12.75 -20.04
N SER A 324 -14.03 13.51 -20.94
CA SER A 324 -15.47 13.52 -21.28
C SER A 324 -16.10 12.18 -21.70
N ASN A 325 -15.35 11.08 -21.68
CA ASN A 325 -15.73 9.81 -22.29
C ASN A 325 -15.63 8.61 -21.31
N VAL A 326 -15.23 8.80 -20.05
CA VAL A 326 -15.11 7.69 -19.08
C VAL A 326 -16.32 7.66 -18.15
N SER A 327 -17.35 6.93 -18.57
CA SER A 327 -18.45 6.51 -17.71
C SER A 327 -18.01 5.28 -16.92
N TRP A 328 -17.84 5.42 -15.62
CA TRP A 328 -17.67 4.28 -14.71
C TRP A 328 -19.00 3.61 -14.32
N ARG A 329 -20.12 4.10 -14.86
CA ARG A 329 -21.42 3.46 -14.72
C ARG A 329 -21.49 2.27 -15.65
N VAL A 330 -21.49 1.06 -15.07
CA VAL A 330 -21.99 -0.17 -15.67
C VAL A 330 -23.27 -0.53 -14.97
#